data_AF-A0A9P9Y777-F1
#
_entry.id   AF-A0A9P9Y777-F1
#
_cell.length_a   1.000
_cell.length_b   1.000
_cell.length_c   1.000
_cell.angle_alpha   90.00
_cell.angle_beta   90.00
_cell.angle_gamma   90.00
#
_symmetry.space_group_name_H-M   'P 1'
#
loop_
_entity.id
_entity.type
_entity.pdbx_description
1 polymer ?
#
loop_
_entity_poly.entity_id
_entity_poly.type
_entity_poly.pdbx_seq_one_letter_code
_entity_poly.pdbx_strand_id
1 'polypeptide(L)'
;MLRIISSTLCAGILLASCAITQSGSPQSGFQYGENWVVVQMDSDVFARAFPKVNITLHVPAFSKPETVPARFANDSEGPTDEIEHDYFIRDLARKNSWLSYETADFLSKESRAISHLYLSTPGKGEEKRLRVYLQAAIRGNEPAADQSILALLGKMDAEPA
;
A
#
# COMPACT_ATOMS: atom_id res chain seq x y z
N MET A 1 68.20 -10.77 39.23
CA MET A 1 66.78 -11.01 38.93
C MET A 1 66.30 -9.85 38.06
N LEU A 2 66.43 -9.99 36.73
CA LEU A 2 65.40 -10.41 35.76
C LEU A 2 64.45 -9.23 35.43
N ARG A 3 64.70 -8.42 34.37
CA ARG A 3 64.25 -8.58 32.94
C ARG A 3 62.70 -8.52 32.86
N ILE A 4 61.98 -7.75 32.03
CA ILE A 4 62.09 -7.41 30.59
C ILE A 4 61.12 -6.25 30.26
N ILE A 5 61.51 -5.39 29.31
CA ILE A 5 60.68 -4.42 28.59
C ILE A 5 59.81 -5.17 27.57
N SER A 6 58.48 -4.98 27.55
CA SER A 6 57.68 -5.40 26.40
C SER A 6 56.60 -4.36 26.08
N SER A 7 56.92 -3.55 25.08
CA SER A 7 55.99 -2.80 24.27
C SER A 7 55.24 -3.77 23.35
N THR A 8 53.93 -3.88 23.51
CA THR A 8 53.06 -4.50 22.50
C THR A 8 52.09 -3.45 21.99
N LEU A 9 52.31 -3.07 20.75
CA LEU A 9 51.51 -2.15 19.94
C LEU A 9 50.17 -2.84 19.63
N CYS A 10 49.05 -2.31 20.12
CA CYS A 10 47.72 -2.71 19.63
C CYS A 10 47.53 -2.12 18.23
N ALA A 11 47.83 -2.89 17.19
CA ALA A 11 47.41 -2.60 15.82
C ALA A 11 45.92 -2.97 15.68
N GLY A 12 45.03 -2.07 16.10
CA GLY A 12 43.62 -2.13 15.76
C GLY A 12 43.43 -1.65 14.32
N ILE A 13 43.20 -2.57 13.39
CA ILE A 13 42.82 -2.25 12.01
C ILE A 13 41.50 -1.48 12.04
N LEU A 14 41.55 -0.24 11.57
CA LEU A 14 40.39 0.56 11.18
C LEU A 14 39.65 -0.14 10.05
N LEU A 15 38.60 -0.89 10.38
CA LEU A 15 37.50 -1.12 9.45
C LEU A 15 36.46 -0.05 9.76
N ALA A 16 36.58 1.08 9.06
CA ALA A 16 35.49 2.03 8.93
C ALA A 16 34.40 1.36 8.08
N SER A 17 33.55 0.55 8.72
CA SER A 17 32.26 0.21 8.16
C SER A 17 31.52 1.52 7.99
N CYS A 18 31.40 2.00 6.76
CA CYS A 18 30.37 2.97 6.39
C CYS A 18 29.03 2.27 6.62
N ALA A 19 28.56 2.30 7.86
CA ALA A 19 27.16 2.09 8.15
C ALA A 19 26.46 3.27 7.47
N ILE A 20 25.89 3.01 6.29
CA ILE A 20 24.86 3.87 5.73
C ILE A 20 23.80 3.94 6.81
N THR A 21 23.69 5.08 7.47
CA THR A 21 22.61 5.39 8.39
C THR A 21 21.33 5.40 7.56
N GLN A 22 20.64 4.27 7.50
CA GLN A 22 19.28 4.19 7.00
C GLN A 22 18.39 4.81 8.08
N SER A 23 18.30 6.14 8.09
CA SER A 23 17.40 6.86 8.98
C SER A 23 15.98 6.76 8.41
N GLY A 24 15.30 5.71 8.83
CA GLY A 24 13.86 5.52 8.70
C GLY A 24 13.53 4.37 9.64
N SER A 25 13.31 4.70 10.93
CA SER A 25 12.91 3.69 11.90
C SER A 25 11.65 2.99 11.40
N PRO A 26 11.57 1.65 11.40
CA PRO A 26 10.33 0.95 11.14
C PRO A 26 9.28 1.49 12.12
N GLN A 27 8.21 2.10 11.59
CA GLN A 27 7.05 2.45 12.39
C GLN A 27 6.49 1.13 12.94
N SER A 28 6.34 1.06 14.26
CA SER A 28 5.73 -0.10 14.88
C SER A 28 4.30 -0.21 14.36
N GLY A 29 3.91 -1.39 13.86
CA GLY A 29 2.56 -1.67 13.36
C GLY A 29 1.47 -1.68 14.45
N PHE A 30 1.56 -0.79 15.45
CA PHE A 30 0.51 -0.53 16.42
C PHE A 30 -0.67 0.21 15.79
N GLN A 31 -0.44 0.92 14.68
CA GLN A 31 -1.44 1.63 13.91
C GLN A 31 -1.86 0.85 12.66
N TYR A 32 -3.16 0.86 12.34
CA TYR A 32 -3.70 0.08 11.23
C TYR A 32 -3.25 0.67 9.90
N GLY A 33 -2.60 -0.14 9.06
CA GLY A 33 -2.08 0.28 7.76
C GLY A 33 -0.77 1.06 7.82
N GLU A 34 -0.16 1.24 8.99
CA GLU A 34 1.05 2.09 9.15
C GLU A 34 2.37 1.31 9.26
N ASN A 35 2.39 0.02 8.90
CA ASN A 35 3.61 -0.79 8.89
C ASN A 35 4.46 -0.54 7.64
N TRP A 36 4.78 0.73 7.36
CA TRP A 36 5.55 1.16 6.19
C TRP A 36 7.02 0.72 6.28
N VAL A 37 7.59 0.33 5.14
CA VAL A 37 9.03 0.15 4.96
C VAL A 37 9.47 0.94 3.75
N VAL A 38 10.72 1.36 3.72
CA VAL A 38 11.32 2.05 2.56
C VAL A 38 11.11 1.19 1.32
N VAL A 39 10.67 1.80 0.21
CA VAL A 39 10.40 1.07 -1.02
C VAL A 39 11.72 0.53 -1.55
N GLN A 40 11.73 -0.78 -1.78
CA GLN A 40 12.85 -1.42 -2.44
C GLN A 40 12.55 -1.53 -3.93
N MET A 41 13.15 -0.64 -4.71
CA MET A 41 13.02 -0.67 -6.17
C MET A 41 13.68 -1.93 -6.74
N ASP A 42 13.00 -2.57 -7.69
CA ASP A 42 13.58 -3.65 -8.47
C ASP A 42 14.75 -3.13 -9.31
N SER A 43 15.74 -4.00 -9.56
CA SER A 43 16.87 -3.65 -10.43
C SER A 43 16.40 -3.35 -11.86
N ASP A 44 17.11 -2.48 -12.59
CA ASP A 44 16.83 -2.17 -14.00
C ASP A 44 16.83 -3.41 -14.92
N VAL A 45 17.55 -4.47 -14.54
CA VAL A 45 17.56 -5.75 -15.26
C VAL A 45 16.20 -6.43 -15.12
N PHE A 46 15.64 -6.45 -13.91
CA PHE A 46 14.35 -7.05 -13.64
C PHE A 46 13.20 -6.20 -14.18
N ALA A 47 13.26 -4.88 -14.00
CA ALA A 47 12.24 -3.96 -14.51
C ALA A 47 12.06 -4.04 -16.04
N ARG A 48 13.13 -4.32 -16.80
CA ARG A 48 13.07 -4.52 -18.26
C ARG A 48 12.26 -5.75 -18.69
N ALA A 49 12.03 -6.72 -17.81
CA ALA A 49 11.19 -7.87 -18.11
C ALA A 49 9.69 -7.52 -18.12
N PHE A 50 9.30 -6.36 -17.57
CA PHE A 50 7.93 -5.89 -17.51
C PHE A 50 7.70 -4.80 -18.57
N PRO A 51 7.07 -5.12 -19.71
CA PRO A 51 6.79 -4.12 -20.73
C PRO A 51 5.84 -3.05 -20.20
N LYS A 52 6.01 -1.81 -20.64
CA LYS A 52 5.06 -0.74 -20.34
C LYS A 52 3.70 -1.09 -20.94
N VAL A 53 2.67 -1.05 -20.10
CA VAL A 53 1.29 -1.25 -20.52
C VAL A 53 0.67 0.08 -20.94
N ASN A 54 -0.03 0.10 -22.07
CA ASN A 54 -0.78 1.28 -22.54
C ASN A 54 -2.23 1.16 -22.08
N ILE A 55 -2.46 1.42 -20.79
CA ILE A 55 -3.78 1.38 -20.16
C ILE A 55 -4.02 2.68 -19.39
N THR A 56 -5.28 3.11 -19.35
CA THR A 56 -5.71 4.21 -18.49
C THR A 56 -6.12 3.65 -17.13
N LEU A 57 -5.54 4.19 -16.06
CA LEU A 57 -5.88 3.81 -14.70
C LEU A 57 -6.87 4.82 -14.11
N HIS A 58 -8.10 4.37 -13.89
CA HIS A 58 -9.19 5.17 -13.30
C HIS A 58 -9.15 5.15 -11.77
N VAL A 59 -8.02 5.58 -11.19
CA VAL A 59 -7.83 5.65 -9.73
C VAL A 59 -7.39 7.05 -9.31
N PRO A 60 -7.67 7.47 -8.06
CA PRO A 60 -7.33 8.82 -7.60
C PRO A 60 -5.86 9.19 -7.84
N ALA A 61 -4.92 8.30 -7.50
CA ALA A 61 -3.49 8.53 -7.69
C ALA A 61 -3.05 8.88 -9.13
N PHE A 62 -3.83 8.50 -10.15
CA PHE A 62 -3.51 8.74 -11.56
C PHE A 62 -4.42 9.79 -12.21
N SER A 63 -5.67 9.90 -11.76
CA SER A 63 -6.67 10.84 -12.28
C SER A 63 -6.64 12.21 -11.59
N LYS A 64 -6.17 12.25 -10.34
CA LYS A 64 -5.99 13.45 -9.52
C LYS A 64 -4.59 13.44 -8.89
N PRO A 65 -3.52 13.59 -9.69
CA PRO A 65 -2.15 13.51 -9.17
C PRO A 65 -1.86 14.51 -8.06
N GLU A 66 -2.62 15.60 -7.96
CA GLU A 66 -2.54 16.58 -6.88
C GLU A 66 -2.99 16.06 -5.50
N THR A 67 -3.76 14.96 -5.45
CA THR A 67 -4.15 14.31 -4.17
C THR A 67 -3.14 13.28 -3.69
N VAL A 68 -2.09 13.00 -4.47
CA VAL A 68 -1.05 12.04 -4.05
C VAL A 68 -0.29 12.62 -2.85
N PRO A 69 -0.25 11.93 -1.70
CA PRO A 69 0.40 12.45 -0.51
C PRO A 69 1.90 12.69 -0.75
N ALA A 70 2.43 13.81 -0.27
CA ALA A 70 3.88 14.09 -0.36
C ALA A 70 4.72 12.99 0.32
N ARG A 71 4.14 12.30 1.32
CA ARG A 71 4.74 11.16 2.03
C ARG A 71 4.91 9.90 1.18
N PHE A 72 4.16 9.76 0.08
CA PHE A 72 4.33 8.70 -0.89
C PHE A 72 5.71 8.76 -1.56
N ALA A 73 6.19 9.98 -1.89
CA ALA A 73 7.52 10.17 -2.48
C ALA A 73 8.67 9.80 -1.54
N ASN A 74 8.40 9.75 -0.23
CA ASN A 74 9.36 9.35 0.80
C ASN A 74 9.10 7.92 1.32
N ASP A 75 8.34 7.11 0.59
CA ASP A 75 8.06 5.71 0.91
C ASP A 75 7.42 5.49 2.30
N SER A 76 6.66 6.48 2.77
CA SER A 76 6.15 6.53 4.13
C SER A 76 4.62 6.52 4.22
N GLU A 77 3.96 6.37 3.07
CA GLU A 77 2.50 6.29 2.89
C GLU A 77 2.19 5.75 1.49
N GLY A 78 0.97 5.26 1.26
CA GLY A 78 0.48 4.89 -0.08
C GLY A 78 0.16 6.11 -0.96
N PRO A 79 -0.12 5.90 -2.27
CA PRO A 79 -0.36 6.99 -3.21
C PRO A 79 -1.78 7.57 -3.15
N THR A 80 -2.66 7.02 -2.32
CA THR A 80 -4.01 7.53 -2.06
C THR A 80 -4.19 7.54 -0.56
N ASP A 81 -4.40 8.73 0.02
CA ASP A 81 -4.68 8.83 1.44
C ASP A 81 -6.06 8.24 1.78
N GLU A 82 -6.29 7.98 3.07
CA GLU A 82 -7.53 7.38 3.56
C GLU A 82 -8.79 8.16 3.17
N ILE A 83 -8.74 9.50 3.20
CA ILE A 83 -9.91 10.34 2.94
C ILE A 83 -10.26 10.26 1.45
N GLU A 84 -9.27 10.37 0.58
CA GLU A 84 -9.50 10.24 -0.87
C GLU A 84 -9.92 8.81 -1.23
N HIS A 85 -9.39 7.79 -0.55
CA HIS A 85 -9.81 6.40 -0.72
C HIS A 85 -11.30 6.23 -0.38
N ASP A 86 -11.72 6.64 0.82
CA ASP A 86 -13.11 6.53 1.26
C ASP A 86 -14.06 7.34 0.37
N TYR A 87 -13.66 8.57 0.02
CA TYR A 87 -14.41 9.42 -0.90
C TYR A 87 -14.65 8.71 -2.23
N PHE A 88 -13.59 8.15 -2.83
CA PHE A 88 -13.67 7.47 -4.11
C PHE A 88 -14.65 6.29 -4.08
N ILE A 89 -14.54 5.39 -3.09
CA ILE A 89 -15.41 4.21 -3.03
C ILE A 89 -16.88 4.56 -2.72
N ARG A 90 -17.13 5.58 -1.89
CA ARG A 90 -18.48 6.08 -1.61
C ARG A 90 -19.09 6.76 -2.83
N ASP A 91 -18.29 7.52 -3.57
CA ASP A 91 -18.71 8.18 -4.80
C ASP A 91 -19.08 7.17 -5.89
N LEU A 92 -18.29 6.09 -6.03
CA LEU A 92 -18.63 4.97 -6.91
C LEU A 92 -19.95 4.30 -6.51
N ALA A 93 -20.13 3.97 -5.23
CA ALA A 93 -21.36 3.33 -4.74
C ALA A 93 -22.60 4.21 -4.97
N ARG A 94 -22.46 5.53 -4.83
CA ARG A 94 -23.54 6.50 -5.08
C ARG A 94 -23.99 6.53 -6.55
N LYS A 95 -23.08 6.33 -7.50
CA LYS A 95 -23.38 6.39 -8.94
C LYS A 95 -23.87 5.06 -9.51
N ASN A 96 -23.52 3.95 -8.86
CA ASN A 96 -23.67 2.61 -9.43
C ASN A 96 -24.64 1.74 -8.64
N SER A 97 -25.77 1.36 -9.27
CA SER A 97 -26.77 0.48 -8.63
C SER A 97 -26.27 -0.94 -8.36
N TRP A 98 -25.10 -1.32 -8.89
CA TRP A 98 -24.48 -2.63 -8.68
C TRP A 98 -23.48 -2.64 -7.51
N LEU A 99 -23.22 -1.51 -6.86
CA LEU A 99 -22.23 -1.35 -5.81
C LEU A 99 -22.86 -0.77 -4.54
N SER A 100 -22.78 -1.49 -3.44
CA SER A 100 -23.15 -0.99 -2.11
C SER A 100 -21.91 -0.78 -1.25
N TYR A 101 -21.87 0.36 -0.57
CA TYR A 101 -20.87 0.67 0.46
C TYR A 101 -21.44 0.38 1.84
N GLU A 102 -20.74 -0.43 2.63
CA GLU A 102 -21.10 -0.74 4.01
C GLU A 102 -19.87 -0.66 4.92
N THR A 103 -20.11 -0.54 6.22
CA THR A 103 -19.07 -0.61 7.25
C THR A 103 -19.30 -1.83 8.11
N ALA A 104 -18.23 -2.50 8.53
CA ALA A 104 -18.33 -3.60 9.46
C ALA A 104 -18.94 -3.15 10.80
N ASP A 105 -19.63 -4.06 11.48
CA ASP A 105 -20.23 -3.83 12.81
C ASP A 105 -19.18 -3.76 13.94
N PHE A 106 -17.90 -3.70 13.60
CA PHE A 106 -16.78 -3.57 14.52
C PHE A 106 -15.78 -2.54 13.99
N LEU A 107 -15.01 -1.98 14.91
CA LEU A 107 -13.98 -0.98 14.61
C LEU A 107 -12.58 -1.61 14.62
N SER A 108 -11.64 -0.97 13.95
CA SER A 108 -10.22 -1.26 14.12
C SER A 108 -9.78 -0.99 15.57
N LYS A 109 -8.57 -1.42 15.94
CA LYS A 109 -7.97 -1.09 17.25
C LYS A 109 -7.90 0.42 17.52
N GLU A 110 -7.89 1.21 16.47
CA GLU A 110 -7.81 2.67 16.51
C GLU A 110 -9.19 3.32 16.44
N SER A 111 -10.26 2.55 16.62
CA SER A 111 -11.65 3.03 16.52
C SER A 111 -12.02 3.55 15.14
N ARG A 112 -11.40 3.04 14.06
CA ARG A 112 -11.75 3.37 12.67
C ARG A 112 -12.76 2.38 12.13
N ALA A 113 -13.73 2.88 11.36
CA ALA A 113 -14.68 2.02 10.65
C ALA A 113 -13.94 1.25 9.55
N ILE A 114 -14.27 -0.03 9.39
CA ILE A 114 -13.70 -0.87 8.33
C ILE A 114 -14.73 -0.98 7.22
N SER A 115 -14.47 -0.33 6.09
CA SER A 115 -15.35 -0.36 4.93
C SER A 115 -15.26 -1.69 4.20
N HIS A 116 -16.38 -2.13 3.64
CA HIS A 116 -16.45 -3.24 2.70
C HIS A 116 -17.53 -2.95 1.65
N LEU A 117 -17.34 -3.55 0.47
CA LEU A 117 -18.16 -3.27 -0.70
C LEU A 117 -18.87 -4.54 -1.16
N TYR A 118 -20.15 -4.43 -1.49
CA TYR A 118 -20.92 -5.49 -2.13
C TYR A 118 -21.15 -5.16 -3.59
N LEU A 119 -20.65 -6.03 -4.47
CA LEU A 119 -20.81 -5.90 -5.91
C LEU A 119 -21.82 -6.95 -6.39
N SER A 120 -22.97 -6.51 -6.88
CA SER A 120 -23.99 -7.41 -7.42
C SER A 120 -24.94 -6.68 -8.36
N THR A 121 -25.23 -7.27 -9.52
CA THR A 121 -26.26 -6.72 -10.41
C THR A 121 -27.66 -6.87 -9.80
N PRO A 122 -28.51 -5.83 -9.86
CA PRO A 122 -29.91 -5.93 -9.46
C PRO A 122 -30.67 -6.94 -10.32
N GLY A 123 -31.43 -7.83 -9.68
CA GLY A 123 -32.40 -8.70 -10.36
C GLY A 123 -31.87 -10.03 -10.92
N LYS A 124 -32.77 -11.03 -10.87
CA LYS A 124 -32.70 -12.43 -11.29
C LYS A 124 -31.74 -13.36 -10.51
N GLY A 125 -32.36 -14.28 -9.79
CA GLY A 125 -31.76 -15.52 -9.26
C GLY A 125 -30.92 -15.35 -8.01
N GLU A 126 -31.54 -15.07 -6.87
CA GLU A 126 -30.86 -14.88 -5.58
C GLU A 126 -30.23 -16.18 -5.03
N GLU A 127 -30.69 -17.35 -5.47
CA GLU A 127 -30.44 -18.59 -4.73
C GLU A 127 -29.10 -19.27 -5.06
N LYS A 128 -28.41 -18.91 -6.16
CA LYS A 128 -27.11 -19.51 -6.56
C LYS A 128 -26.19 -18.53 -7.29
N ARG A 129 -25.62 -17.57 -6.56
CA ARG A 129 -24.54 -16.69 -7.06
C ARG A 129 -23.19 -17.16 -6.54
N LEU A 130 -22.18 -17.20 -7.41
CA LEU A 130 -20.78 -17.33 -6.98
C LEU A 130 -20.43 -16.12 -6.12
N ARG A 131 -19.88 -16.37 -4.93
CA ARG A 131 -19.35 -15.31 -4.07
C ARG A 131 -17.84 -15.31 -4.17
N VAL A 132 -17.28 -14.16 -4.53
CA VAL A 132 -15.84 -13.93 -4.56
C VAL A 132 -15.52 -12.90 -3.50
N TYR A 133 -14.55 -13.22 -2.63
CA TYR A 133 -14.05 -12.30 -1.62
C TYR A 133 -12.69 -11.77 -2.09
N LEU A 134 -12.57 -10.46 -2.17
CA LEU A 134 -11.34 -9.75 -2.49
C LEU A 134 -10.96 -8.89 -1.30
N GLN A 135 -9.69 -8.96 -0.90
CA GLN A 135 -9.12 -8.15 0.17
C GLN A 135 -7.77 -7.62 -0.29
N ALA A 136 -7.50 -6.36 0.04
CA ALA A 136 -6.25 -5.69 -0.24
C ALA A 136 -5.75 -4.94 1.00
N ALA A 137 -4.50 -4.47 0.95
CA ALA A 137 -3.87 -3.67 2.00
C ALA A 137 -3.92 -4.30 3.41
N ILE A 138 -3.77 -5.63 3.49
CA ILE A 138 -3.61 -6.34 4.78
C ILE A 138 -2.31 -5.89 5.47
N ARG A 139 -1.31 -5.53 4.67
CA ARG A 139 -0.06 -4.90 5.09
C ARG A 139 -0.02 -3.48 4.53
N GLY A 140 0.22 -2.51 5.41
CA GLY A 140 0.36 -1.09 5.09
C GLY A 140 1.43 -0.80 4.05
N ASN A 141 2.61 -1.41 4.19
CA ASN A 141 3.70 -1.29 3.21
C ASN A 141 3.47 -1.93 1.82
N GLU A 142 2.23 -2.28 1.45
CA GLU A 142 1.91 -2.87 0.15
C GLU A 142 0.90 -2.04 -0.64
N PRO A 143 1.25 -0.78 -0.98
CA PRO A 143 0.35 0.17 -1.61
C PRO A 143 0.03 -0.15 -3.08
N ALA A 144 0.49 -1.28 -3.61
CA ALA A 144 0.05 -1.76 -4.92
C ALA A 144 -1.28 -2.53 -4.82
N ALA A 145 -1.55 -3.16 -3.66
CA ALA A 145 -2.70 -4.02 -3.49
C ALA A 145 -4.01 -3.22 -3.43
N ASP A 146 -4.07 -2.16 -2.63
CA ASP A 146 -5.22 -1.24 -2.58
C ASP A 146 -5.46 -0.61 -3.96
N GLN A 147 -4.40 -0.11 -4.61
CA GLN A 147 -4.49 0.50 -5.93
C GLN A 147 -5.04 -0.47 -6.98
N SER A 148 -4.72 -1.76 -6.87
CA SER A 148 -5.26 -2.77 -7.79
C SER A 148 -6.79 -2.94 -7.65
N ILE A 149 -7.31 -2.88 -6.42
CA ILE A 149 -8.76 -2.95 -6.18
C ILE A 149 -9.44 -1.66 -6.63
N LEU A 150 -8.86 -0.50 -6.30
CA LEU A 150 -9.39 0.79 -6.77
C LEU A 150 -9.39 0.85 -8.31
N ALA A 151 -8.37 0.33 -8.98
CA ALA A 151 -8.27 0.31 -10.43
C ALA A 151 -9.29 -0.63 -11.08
N LEU A 152 -9.55 -1.78 -10.45
CA LEU A 152 -10.64 -2.66 -10.88
C LEU A 152 -11.99 -1.95 -10.78
N LEU A 153 -12.28 -1.32 -9.64
CA LEU A 153 -13.54 -0.61 -9.41
C LEU A 153 -13.71 0.58 -10.36
N GLY A 154 -12.68 1.40 -10.50
CA GLY A 154 -12.69 2.54 -11.42
C GLY A 154 -12.86 2.11 -12.88
N LYS A 155 -12.27 0.98 -13.28
CA LYS A 155 -12.49 0.42 -14.61
C LYS A 155 -13.93 -0.05 -14.81
N MET A 156 -14.52 -0.74 -13.82
CA MET A 156 -15.92 -1.19 -13.91
C MET A 156 -16.92 -0.01 -14.00
N ASP A 157 -16.61 1.13 -13.38
CA ASP A 157 -17.39 2.37 -13.49
C ASP A 157 -17.21 3.05 -14.85
N ALA A 158 -15.97 3.18 -15.32
CA ALA A 158 -15.66 3.88 -16.58
C ALA A 158 -16.06 3.07 -17.83
N GLU A 159 -15.98 1.74 -17.74
CA GLU A 159 -16.24 0.81 -18.84
C GLU A 159 -17.27 -0.26 -18.40
N PRO A 160 -18.55 0.13 -18.18
CA PRO A 160 -19.60 -0.83 -17.82
C PRO A 160 -19.83 -1.83 -18.97
N ALA A 161 -20.05 -3.09 -18.60
CA ALA A 161 -20.23 -4.21 -19.55
C ALA A 161 -21.51 -4.11 -20.40
#